data_AF-A0A376L6A2-F1
#
_entry.id   AF-A0A376L6A2-F1
#
_cell.length_a   1.000
_cell.length_b   1.000
_cell.length_c   1.000
_cell.angle_alpha   90.00
_cell.angle_beta   90.00
_cell.angle_gamma   90.00
#
_symmetry.space_group_name_H-M   'P 1'
#
loop_
_entity.id
_entity.type
_entity.pdbx_description
1 polymer ?
#
loop_
_entity_poly.entity_id
_entity_poly.type
_entity_poly.pdbx_seq_one_letter_code
_entity_poly.pdbx_strand_id
1 'polypeptide(L)' 'MYYGFDIGGTKIALGVFDSGRQLQWEKRVPTPRGQL' A
#
# COMPACT_ATOMS: atom_id res chain seq x y z
N MET A 1 -11.41 9.80 -5.24
CA MET A 1 -10.52 8.68 -4.91
C MET A 1 -9.44 9.17 -3.97
N TYR A 2 -9.20 8.45 -2.87
CA TYR A 2 -8.12 8.71 -1.93
C TYR A 2 -7.08 7.58 -2.01
N TYR A 3 -5.81 7.89 -1.79
CA TYR A 3 -4.71 6.93 -1.81
C TYR A 3 -4.07 6.82 -0.43
N GLY A 4 -3.83 5.59 0.03
CA GLY A 4 -3.15 5.30 1.28
C GLY A 4 -1.88 4.50 1.04
N PHE A 5 -0.82 4.84 1.77
CA PHE A 5 0.45 4.10 1.76
C PHE A 5 0.78 3.63 3.18
N ASP A 6 1.01 2.33 3.33
CA ASP A 6 1.59 1.70 4.52
C ASP A 6 2.96 1.12 4.15
N ILE A 7 4.01 1.56 4.84
CA ILE A 7 5.40 1.18 4.56
C ILE A 7 5.95 0.50 5.81
N GLY A 8 5.95 -0.84 5.80
CA GLY A 8 6.62 -1.65 6.79
C GLY A 8 8.01 -2.11 6.32
N GLY A 9 8.82 -2.64 7.24
CA GLY A 9 10.14 -3.18 6.90
C GLY A 9 10.14 -4.46 6.05
N THR A 10 8.98 -5.08 5.84
CA THR A 10 8.83 -6.31 5.04
C THR A 10 7.84 -6.17 3.89
N LYS A 11 6.80 -5.34 4.04
CA LYS A 11 5.78 -5.14 3.02
C LYS A 11 5.44 -3.66 2.91
N ILE A 12 5.11 -3.25 1.68
CA ILE A 12 4.52 -1.96 1.35
C ILE A 12 3.12 -2.23 0.80
N ALA A 13 2.11 -1.48 1.24
CA ALA A 13 0.76 -1.55 0.71
C ALA A 13 0.32 -0.19 0.13
N LEU A 14 -0.34 -0.23 -1.02
CA LEU A 14 -1.05 0.86 -1.66
C LEU A 14 -2.54 0.54 -1.68
N GLY A 15 -3.36 1.38 -1.04
CA GLY A 15 -4.81 1.29 -1.07
C GLY A 15 -5.43 2.44 -1.87
N VAL A 16 -6.47 2.12 -2.65
CA VAL A 16 -7.33 3.10 -3.33
C VAL A 16 -8.70 3.05 -2.69
N PHE A 17 -9.19 4.21 -2.23
CA PHE A 17 -10.44 4.35 -1.49
C PHE A 17 -11.42 5.29 -2.20
N ASP A 18 -12.71 5.00 -2.07
CA ASP A 18 -13.77 5.90 -2.53
C ASP A 18 -13.95 7.11 -1.59
N SER A 19 -14.94 7.96 -1.87
CA SER A 19 -15.25 9.12 -1.02
C SER A 19 -15.69 8.76 0.40
N GLY A 20 -16.22 7.55 0.60
CA GLY A 20 -16.61 7.00 1.89
C GLY A 20 -15.46 6.33 2.66
N ARG A 21 -14.22 6.43 2.16
CA ARG A 21 -13.03 5.74 2.69
C ARG A 21 -13.16 4.21 2.67
N GLN A 22 -14.00 3.67 1.79
CA GLN A 22 -14.10 2.22 1.57
C GLN A 22 -13.02 1.78 0.59
N LEU A 23 -12.32 0.69 0.91
CA LEU A 23 -11.27 0.15 0.06
C LEU A 23 -11.88 -0.40 -1.23
N GLN A 24 -11.44 0.13 -2.37
CA GLN A 24 -11.86 -0.31 -3.70
C GLN A 24 -10.82 -1.25 -4.33
N TRP A 25 -9.54 -1.01 -4.06
CA TRP A 25 -8.46 -1.84 -4.57
C TRP A 25 -7.20 -1.72 -3.70
N GLU A 26 -6.40 -2.79 -3.65
CA GLU A 26 -5.14 -2.82 -2.94
C GLU A 26 -4.05 -3.53 -3.75
N LYS A 27 -2.81 -3.02 -3.66
CA LYS A 27 -1.60 -3.76 -4.04
C LYS A 27 -0.62 -3.80 -2.91
N ARG A 28 -0.07 -5.00 -2.67
CA ARG A 28 1.02 -5.24 -1.73
C ARG A 28 2.26 -5.68 -2.48
N VAL A 29 3.40 -5.13 -2.10
CA VAL A 29 4.72 -5.54 -2.60
C VAL A 29 5.67 -5.79 -1.43
N PRO A 30 6.63 -6.72 -1.57
CA PRO A 30 7.72 -6.82 -0.61
C PRO A 30 8.48 -5.49 -0.53
N THR A 31 8.89 -5.09 0.67
CA THR A 31 9.80 -3.96 0.83
C THR A 31 11.14 -4.34 0.21
N PRO A 32 11.69 -3.56 -0.74
CA PRO A 32 13.00 -3.84 -1.29
C PRO A 32 14.03 -3.93 -0.18
N ARG A 33 14.72 -5.07 -0.10
CA ARG A 33 15.92 -5.22 0.69
C ARG A 33 17.06 -5.09 -0.29
N GLY A 34 18.01 -4.20 -0.03
CA GLY A 34 19.20 -4.09 -0.86
C GLY A 34 19.88 -5.47 -0.97
N GLN A 35 20.49 -5.75 -2.12
CA GLN A 35 21.55 -6.77 -2.16
C GLN A 35 22.71 -6.15 -1.37
N LEU A 36 22.96 -6.67 -0.17
CA LEU A 36 24.17 -6.35 0.60
C LEU A 36 25.40 -6.91 -0.13
#